data_AF-A0A1H8W8G2-F1
#
_entry.id   AF-A0A1H8W8G2-F1
#
_cell.length_a   1.000
_cell.length_b   1.000
_cell.length_c   1.000
_cell.angle_alpha   90.00
_cell.angle_beta   90.00
_cell.angle_gamma   90.00
#
_symmetry.space_group_name_H-M   'P 1'
#
loop_
_entity.id
_entity.type
_entity.pdbx_description
1 polymer ?
#
loop_
_entity_poly.entity_id
_entity_poly.type
_entity_poly.pdbx_seq_one_letter_code
_entity_poly.pdbx_strand_id
1 'polypeptide(L)' 'MPEITVSDTLYRQLVDASGEDNLDNTMWKMVAQYQRGNNPGD' A
#
# COMPACT_ATOMS: atom_id res chain seq x y z
N MET A 1 -12.45 6.37 -6.78
CA MET A 1 -11.76 6.26 -5.47
C MET A 1 -11.41 7.66 -4.99
N PRO A 2 -11.37 7.92 -3.68
CA PRO A 2 -10.80 9.17 -3.18
C PRO A 2 -9.34 9.28 -3.63
N GLU A 3 -8.91 10.50 -3.94
CA GLU A 3 -7.51 10.80 -4.25
C GLU A 3 -6.74 11.12 -2.97
N ILE A 4 -5.52 10.60 -2.86
CA ILE A 4 -4.60 10.95 -1.77
C ILE A 4 -3.33 11.54 -2.34
N THR A 5 -2.84 12.60 -1.72
CA THR A 5 -1.54 13.18 -2.05
C THR A 5 -0.49 12.63 -1.11
N VAL A 6 0.60 12.12 -1.69
CA VAL A 6 1.74 11.57 -0.94
C VAL A 6 3.03 12.28 -1.37
N SER A 7 4.09 12.12 -0.59
CA SER A 7 5.41 12.59 -1.01
C SER A 7 5.90 11.80 -2.22
N ASP A 8 6.69 12.44 -3.08
CA ASP A 8 7.30 11.82 -4.27
C ASP A 8 8.16 10.59 -3.88
N THR A 9 8.85 10.66 -2.74
CA THR A 9 9.64 9.54 -2.21
C THR A 9 8.76 8.33 -1.90
N LEU A 10 7.62 8.52 -1.22
CA LEU A 10 6.70 7.43 -0.91
C LEU A 10 6.06 6.86 -2.17
N TYR A 11 5.68 7.73 -3.11
CA TYR A 11 5.13 7.30 -4.39
C TYR A 11 6.09 6.36 -5.14
N ARG A 12 7.38 6.71 -5.25
CA ARG A 12 8.39 5.85 -5.88
C ARG A 12 8.52 4.50 -5.20
N GLN A 13 8.55 4.49 -3.86
CA GLN A 13 8.60 3.24 -3.10
C GLN A 13 7.38 2.34 -3.36
N LEU A 14 6.20 2.93 -3.48
CA LEU A 14 4.97 2.18 -3.79
C LEU A 14 5.01 1.60 -5.21
N VAL A 15 5.49 2.39 -6.19
CA VAL A 15 5.67 1.93 -7.57
C VAL A 15 6.70 0.80 -7.65
N ASP A 16 7.86 0.97 -7.01
CA ASP A 16 8.91 -0.05 -6.97
C ASP A 16 8.41 -1.34 -6.31
N ALA A 17 7.63 -1.22 -5.23
CA ALA A 17 7.03 -2.36 -4.53
C ALA A 17 5.93 -3.05 -5.35
N SER A 18 5.26 -2.35 -6.27
CA SER A 18 4.23 -2.92 -7.13
C SER A 18 4.80 -3.81 -8.23
N GLY A 19 6.05 -3.57 -8.66
CA GLY A 19 6.71 -4.38 -9.69
C GLY A 19 5.91 -4.43 -10.98
N GLU A 20 5.46 -5.63 -11.37
CA GLU A 20 4.59 -5.86 -12.54
C GLU A 20 3.09 -5.84 -12.19
N ASP A 21 2.73 -5.78 -10.90
CA ASP A 21 1.33 -5.73 -10.44
C ASP A 21 0.79 -4.30 -10.48
N ASN A 22 -0.53 -4.16 -10.44
CA ASN A 22 -1.17 -2.86 -10.37
C ASN A 22 -0.89 -2.20 -9.00
N LEU A 23 -0.52 -0.92 -9.02
CA LEU A 23 -0.31 -0.09 -7.83
C LEU A 23 -1.49 -0.17 -6.85
N ASP A 24 -2.73 -0.12 -7.33
CA ASP A 24 -3.93 -0.17 -6.52
C ASP A 24 -4.03 -1.50 -5.77
N ASN A 25 -3.83 -2.63 -6.46
CA ASN A 25 -3.82 -3.96 -5.85
C ASN A 25 -2.72 -4.09 -4.79
N THR A 26 -1.55 -3.53 -5.08
CA THR A 26 -0.40 -3.52 -4.18
C THR A 26 -0.72 -2.74 -2.91
N MET A 27 -1.30 -1.55 -3.03
CA MET A 27 -1.74 -0.74 -1.89
C MET A 27 -2.78 -1.48 -1.04
N TRP A 28 -3.76 -2.15 -1.66
CA TRP A 28 -4.75 -2.95 -0.93
C TRP A 28 -4.11 -4.11 -0.15
N LYS A 29 -3.13 -4.81 -0.73
CA LYS A 29 -2.37 -5.86 -0.03
C LYS A 29 -1.61 -5.30 1.17
N MET A 30 -0.98 -4.13 1.03
CA MET A 30 -0.27 -3.47 2.12
C MET A 30 -1.21 -3.07 3.26
N VAL A 31 -2.39 -2.52 2.95
CA VAL A 31 -3.41 -2.19 3.97
C VAL A 31 -3.87 -3.45 4.70
N ALA A 32 -4.15 -4.54 3.98
CA ALA A 32 -4.55 -5.80 4.59
C ALA A 32 -3.46 -6.37 5.52
N GLN A 33 -2.18 -6.28 5.12
CA GLN A 33 -1.05 -6.69 5.96
C GLN A 33 -0.92 -5.82 7.20
N TYR A 34 -1.02 -4.49 7.05
CA TYR A 34 -0.97 -3.54 8.16
C TYR A 34 -2.09 -3.81 9.19
N GLN A 35 -3.32 -4.09 8.72
CA GLN A 35 -4.45 -4.41 9.59
C GLN A 35 -4.24 -5.71 10.37
N ARG A 36 -3.67 -6.75 9.73
CA ARG A 36 -3.38 -8.02 10.40
C ARG A 36 -2.24 -7.90 11.43
N GLY A 37 -1.21 -7.12 11.12
CA GLY A 37 -0.06 -6.94 12.01
C GLY A 37 -0.34 -6.04 13.22
N ASN A 38 -1.32 -5.13 13.12
CA ASN A 38 -1.63 -4.13 14.15
C ASN A 38 -2.93 -4.38 14.91
N ASN A 39 -3.63 -5.48 14.64
CA ASN A 39 -4.71 -5.97 15.49
C ASN A 39 -4.19 -7.14 16.34
N PRO A 40 -3.73 -6.91 17.58
CA PRO A 40 -3.44 -8.00 18.51
C PRO A 40 -4.78 -8.58 18.98
N GLY A 41 -5.32 -9.56 18.25
CA GLY A 41 -6.62 -10.15 18.62
C GLY A 41 -7.32 -11.02 17.56
N ASP A 42 -6.57 -11.80 16.78
CA ASP A 42 -7.09 -13.02 16.14
C ASP A 42 -6.24 -14.22 16.63
#